data_AF-A0A525BWZ5-F1
#
_entry.id   AF-A0A525BWZ5-F1
#
_cell.length_a   1.000
_cell.length_b   1.000
_cell.length_c   1.000
_cell.angle_alpha   90.00
_cell.angle_beta   90.00
_cell.angle_gamma   90.00
#
_symmetry.space_group_name_H-M   'P 1'
#
loop_
_entity.id
_entity.type
_entity.pdbx_description
1 polymer ?
#
loop_
_entity_poly.entity_id
_entity_poly.type
_entity_poly.pdbx_seq_one_letter_code
_entity_poly.pdbx_strand_id
1 'polypeptide(L)'
;MRVFCHHIYEFRKGLRNLVLYTGAESEKSMIEKKLKHYGIAYMIQPLTNGRINVYFGNNSCVQVIRSFGKKLMKNFTPEEDFILGTMLGYDRLLQCDRYLQRKEKTACKSAA
;
A
#
# COMPACT_ATOMS: atom_id res chain seq x y z
N MET A 1 -14.65 10.11 2.24
CA MET A 1 -15.35 8.86 2.66
C MET A 1 -16.01 7.98 1.57
N ARG A 2 -16.75 8.50 0.56
CA ARG A 2 -17.43 7.64 -0.45
C ARG A 2 -16.47 6.69 -1.19
N VAL A 3 -15.32 7.20 -1.60
CA VAL A 3 -14.24 6.43 -2.24
C VAL A 3 -13.71 5.32 -1.32
N PHE A 4 -13.49 5.63 -0.04
CA PHE A 4 -13.04 4.65 0.94
C PHE A 4 -14.04 3.49 1.12
N CYS A 5 -15.34 3.77 1.18
CA CYS A 5 -16.36 2.73 1.24
C CYS A 5 -16.38 1.87 -0.03
N HIS A 6 -16.15 2.48 -1.20
CA HIS A 6 -16.05 1.74 -2.46
C HIS A 6 -14.86 0.77 -2.43
N HIS A 7 -13.71 1.20 -1.91
CA HIS A 7 -12.55 0.33 -1.76
C HIS A 7 -12.76 -0.83 -0.80
N ILE A 8 -13.52 -0.64 0.30
CA ILE A 8 -13.94 -1.75 1.18
C ILE A 8 -14.81 -2.75 0.40
N TYR A 9 -15.73 -2.26 -0.43
CA TYR A 9 -16.57 -3.13 -1.24
C TYR A 9 -15.75 -3.94 -2.25
N GLU A 10 -14.83 -3.31 -2.98
CA GLU A 10 -13.93 -3.98 -3.93
C GLU A 10 -13.09 -5.07 -3.25
N PHE A 11 -12.53 -4.77 -2.07
CA PHE A 11 -11.79 -5.74 -1.27
C PHE A 11 -12.66 -6.94 -0.88
N ARG A 12 -13.88 -6.70 -0.38
CA ARG A 12 -14.81 -7.77 0.02
C ARG A 12 -15.28 -8.64 -1.15
N LYS A 13 -15.23 -8.12 -2.38
CA LYS A 13 -15.49 -8.89 -3.60
C LYS A 13 -14.29 -9.72 -4.09
N GLY A 14 -13.13 -9.58 -3.45
CA GLY A 14 -11.92 -10.34 -3.78
C GLY A 14 -11.16 -9.79 -4.99
N LEU A 15 -11.38 -8.53 -5.38
CA LEU A 15 -10.70 -7.93 -6.55
C LEU A 15 -9.20 -7.74 -6.32
N ARG A 16 -8.78 -7.55 -5.06
CA ARG A 16 -7.37 -7.39 -4.66
C ARG A 16 -7.18 -7.78 -3.20
N ASN A 17 -5.97 -8.20 -2.87
CA ASN A 17 -5.63 -8.68 -1.53
C ASN A 17 -5.24 -7.56 -0.57
N LEU A 18 -4.79 -6.41 -1.10
CA LEU A 18 -4.42 -5.22 -0.35
C LEU A 18 -4.96 -3.97 -1.04
N VAL A 19 -5.36 -2.98 -0.27
CA VAL A 19 -5.76 -1.67 -0.75
C VAL A 19 -4.94 -0.58 -0.08
N LEU A 20 -4.51 0.40 -0.86
CA LEU A 20 -3.92 1.65 -0.38
C LEU A 20 -4.91 2.79 -0.58
N TYR A 21 -5.30 3.44 0.51
CA TYR A 21 -6.10 4.66 0.50
C TYR A 21 -5.33 5.82 1.12
N THR A 22 -5.32 6.99 0.49
CA THR A 22 -4.70 8.20 1.04
C THR A 22 -5.75 9.23 1.42
N GLY A 23 -6.01 9.37 2.72
CA GLY A 23 -7.01 10.27 3.29
C GLY A 23 -6.41 11.46 4.05
N ALA A 24 -7.28 12.35 4.53
CA ALA A 24 -6.90 13.37 5.50
C ALA A 24 -6.73 12.75 6.90
N GLU A 25 -5.82 13.27 7.71
CA GLU A 25 -5.62 12.78 9.07
C GLU A 25 -6.87 12.94 9.95
N SER A 26 -7.68 13.97 9.70
CA SER A 26 -8.98 14.18 10.36
C SER A 26 -9.98 13.02 10.13
N GLU A 27 -9.84 12.27 9.03
CA GLU A 27 -10.70 11.11 8.73
C GLU A 27 -10.25 9.83 9.47
N LYS A 28 -9.07 9.82 10.12
CA LYS A 28 -8.43 8.63 10.71
C LYS A 28 -9.38 7.84 11.61
N SER A 29 -10.01 8.51 12.58
CA SER A 29 -10.89 7.86 13.56
C SER A 29 -12.07 7.16 12.89
N MET A 30 -12.69 7.81 11.89
CA MET A 30 -13.79 7.22 11.13
C MET A 30 -13.34 6.01 10.30
N ILE A 31 -12.16 6.08 9.69
CA ILE A 31 -11.56 5.00 8.91
C ILE A 31 -11.30 3.78 9.79
N GLU A 32 -10.64 3.97 10.94
CA GLU A 32 -10.36 2.89 11.88
C GLU A 32 -11.64 2.23 12.40
N LYS A 33 -12.66 3.04 12.74
CA LYS A 33 -13.96 2.53 13.17
C LYS A 33 -14.59 1.63 12.12
N LYS A 34 -14.54 2.01 10.85
CA LYS A 34 -15.07 1.19 9.73
C LYS A 34 -14.27 -0.10 9.54
N LEU A 35 -12.94 -0.03 9.52
CA LEU A 35 -12.09 -1.21 9.32
C LEU A 35 -12.27 -2.23 10.45
N LYS A 36 -12.32 -1.76 11.71
CA LYS A 36 -12.62 -2.59 12.87
C LYS A 36 -14.01 -3.22 12.80
N HIS A 37 -15.02 -2.45 12.41
CA HIS A 37 -16.38 -2.97 12.25
C HIS A 37 -16.47 -4.12 11.24
N TYR A 38 -15.71 -4.06 10.15
CA TYR A 38 -15.65 -5.14 9.15
C TYR A 38 -14.61 -6.22 9.46
N GLY A 39 -13.86 -6.13 10.56
CA GLY A 39 -12.78 -7.08 10.90
C GLY A 39 -11.64 -7.11 9.88
N ILE A 40 -11.38 -6.00 9.17
CA ILE A 40 -10.38 -5.94 8.12
C ILE A 40 -9.03 -5.55 8.73
N ALA A 41 -7.98 -6.33 8.48
CA ALA A 41 -6.63 -6.01 8.91
C ALA A 41 -6.13 -4.72 8.23
N TYR A 42 -5.39 -3.89 8.96
CA TYR A 42 -4.93 -2.61 8.43
C TYR A 42 -3.62 -2.11 9.06
N MET A 43 -2.97 -1.17 8.39
CA MET A 43 -1.85 -0.36 8.86
C MET A 43 -2.07 1.09 8.43
N ILE A 44 -1.90 2.03 9.36
CA ILE A 44 -1.97 3.47 9.08
C ILE A 44 -0.57 4.05 9.20
N GLN A 45 -0.19 4.81 8.18
CA GLN A 45 1.08 5.52 8.12
C GLN A 45 0.81 7.02 7.96
N PRO A 46 1.19 7.87 8.93
CA PRO A 46 1.09 9.30 8.80
C PRO A 46 2.07 9.84 7.75
N LEU A 47 1.66 10.88 7.04
CA LEU A 47 2.46 11.64 6.08
C LEU A 47 2.70 13.05 6.63
N THR A 48 3.76 13.72 6.18
CA THR A 48 4.17 15.04 6.69
C THR A 48 3.23 16.19 6.31
N ASN A 49 2.24 15.95 5.46
CA ASN A 49 1.33 16.96 4.91
C ASN A 49 -0.10 16.87 5.48
N GLY A 50 -0.26 16.34 6.70
CA GLY A 50 -1.59 16.16 7.32
C GLY A 50 -2.46 15.10 6.64
N ARG A 51 -1.83 14.21 5.87
CA ARG A 51 -2.48 13.08 5.21
C ARG A 51 -2.02 11.77 5.84
N ILE A 52 -2.79 10.73 5.61
CA ILE A 52 -2.47 9.38 6.06
C ILE A 52 -2.57 8.41 4.88
N ASN A 53 -1.63 7.47 4.80
CA ASN A 53 -1.78 6.27 4.00
C ASN A 53 -2.39 5.17 4.88
N VAL A 54 -3.44 4.54 4.36
CA VAL A 54 -4.16 3.46 5.02
C VAL A 54 -4.04 2.24 4.12
N TYR A 55 -3.25 1.27 4.56
CA TYR A 55 -3.16 -0.05 3.96
C TYR A 55 -4.17 -0.94 4.64
N PHE A 56 -5.07 -1.58 3.91
CA PHE A 56 -6.01 -2.53 4.50
C PHE A 56 -6.28 -3.69 3.56
N GLY A 57 -6.56 -4.87 4.11
CA GLY A 57 -6.87 -6.05 3.32
C GLY A 57 -6.58 -7.35 4.06
N ASN A 58 -6.02 -8.32 3.34
CA ASN A 58 -5.61 -9.60 3.90
C ASN A 58 -4.52 -9.40 4.96
N ASN A 59 -4.63 -10.10 6.09
CA ASN A 59 -3.68 -9.98 7.20
C ASN A 59 -2.24 -10.24 6.77
N SER A 60 -1.98 -11.28 5.97
CA SER A 60 -0.64 -11.60 5.47
C SER A 60 -0.05 -10.45 4.66
N CYS A 61 -0.84 -9.82 3.79
CA CYS A 61 -0.39 -8.64 3.03
C CYS A 61 -0.08 -7.46 3.95
N VAL A 62 -0.91 -7.22 4.96
CA VAL A 62 -0.68 -6.15 5.94
C VAL A 62 0.59 -6.39 6.76
N GLN A 63 0.88 -7.64 7.14
CA GLN A 63 2.12 -7.99 7.85
C GLN A 63 3.36 -7.77 6.97
N VAL A 64 3.28 -8.11 5.68
CA VAL A 64 4.36 -7.80 4.73
C VAL A 64 4.62 -6.29 4.68
N ILE A 65 3.60 -5.46 4.57
CA ILE A 65 3.78 -3.99 4.59
C ILE A 65 4.41 -3.51 5.90
N ARG A 66 4.05 -4.10 7.05
CA ARG A 66 4.67 -3.75 8.34
C ARG A 66 6.16 -4.08 8.37
N SER A 67 6.58 -5.17 7.71
CA SER A 67 7.99 -5.58 7.63
C SER A 67 8.88 -4.60 6.84
N PHE A 68 8.30 -3.81 5.93
CA PHE A 68 9.05 -2.78 5.19
C PHE A 68 9.52 -1.61 6.09
N GLY A 69 8.99 -1.52 7.32
CA GLY A 69 9.33 -0.50 8.30
C GLY A 69 8.66 0.85 8.02
N LYS A 70 9.06 1.88 8.78
CA LYS A 70 8.49 3.25 8.67
C LYS A 70 9.10 4.04 7.49
N LYS A 71 9.23 3.41 6.33
CA LYS A 71 9.72 4.06 5.11
C LYS A 71 8.56 4.72 4.36
N LEU A 72 8.79 5.89 3.78
CA LEU A 72 7.85 6.42 2.78
C LEU A 72 7.91 5.55 1.53
N MET A 73 6.79 5.43 0.82
CA MET A 73 6.69 4.65 -0.43
C MET A 73 7.79 4.97 -1.45
N LYS A 74 8.19 6.24 -1.54
CA LYS A 74 9.29 6.70 -2.41
C LYS A 74 10.66 6.09 -2.09
N ASN A 75 10.84 5.56 -0.88
CA ASN A 75 12.10 4.98 -0.40
C ASN A 75 12.10 3.44 -0.43
N PHE A 76 11.07 2.82 -1.02
CA PHE A 76 11.02 1.37 -1.13
C PHE A 76 12.11 0.87 -2.10
N THR A 77 12.72 -0.27 -1.78
CA THR A 77 13.61 -0.96 -2.73
C THR A 77 12.82 -1.42 -3.96
N PRO A 78 13.49 -1.76 -5.09
CA PRO A 78 12.81 -2.38 -6.22
C PRO A 78 11.99 -3.61 -5.83
N GLU A 79 12.50 -4.45 -4.91
CA GLU A 79 11.79 -5.62 -4.38
C GLU A 79 10.54 -5.24 -3.58
N GLU A 80 10.66 -4.29 -2.64
CA GLU A 80 9.55 -3.83 -1.81
C GLU A 80 8.41 -3.24 -2.68
N ASP A 81 8.76 -2.48 -3.72
CA ASP A 81 7.80 -1.91 -4.69
C ASP A 81 7.16 -2.99 -5.57
N PHE A 82 7.93 -4.00 -5.98
CA PHE A 82 7.40 -5.15 -6.75
C PHE A 82 6.37 -5.93 -5.92
N ILE A 83 6.72 -6.27 -4.67
CA ILE A 83 5.86 -6.99 -3.74
C ILE A 83 4.59 -6.19 -3.46
N LEU A 84 4.73 -4.88 -3.17
CA LEU A 84 3.59 -4.00 -2.96
C LEU A 84 2.64 -3.99 -4.16
N GLY A 85 3.15 -3.74 -5.37
CA GLY A 85 2.30 -3.61 -6.54
C GLY A 85 1.58 -4.90 -6.90
N THR A 86 2.21 -6.05 -6.66
CA THR A 86 1.56 -7.36 -6.80
C THR A 86 0.40 -7.52 -5.80
N MET A 87 0.59 -7.10 -4.54
CA MET A 87 -0.48 -7.16 -3.52
C MET A 87 -1.64 -6.19 -3.80
N LEU A 88 -1.36 -5.05 -4.43
CA LEU A 88 -2.36 -4.07 -4.88
C LEU A 88 -3.15 -4.56 -6.12
N GLY A 89 -2.69 -5.62 -6.78
CA GLY A 89 -3.34 -6.22 -7.94
C GLY A 89 -2.93 -5.61 -9.27
N TYR A 90 -1.75 -4.97 -9.36
CA TYR A 90 -1.22 -4.56 -10.67
C TYR A 90 -0.83 -5.77 -11.52
N ASP A 91 -0.83 -5.57 -12.84
CA ASP A 91 -0.39 -6.60 -13.76
C ASP A 91 1.06 -7.04 -13.47
N ARG A 92 1.27 -8.35 -13.51
CA ARG A 92 2.55 -8.95 -13.13
C ARG A 92 3.66 -8.64 -14.13
N LEU A 93 3.35 -8.64 -15.42
CA LEU A 93 4.34 -8.36 -16.46
C LEU A 93 4.77 -6.89 -16.40
N LEU A 94 3.82 -5.97 -16.23
CA LEU A 94 4.14 -4.55 -16.01
C LEU A 94 4.97 -4.32 -14.75
N GLN A 95 4.73 -5.09 -13.68
CA GLN A 95 5.56 -5.04 -12.48
C GLN A 95 6.97 -5.60 -12.71
N CYS A 96 7.14 -6.63 -13.55
CA CYS A 96 8.47 -7.14 -13.94
C CYS A 96 9.26 -6.08 -14.70
N ASP A 97 8.65 -5.43 -15.70
CA ASP A 97 9.29 -4.37 -16.47
C ASP A 97 9.70 -3.20 -15.57
N ARG A 98 8.80 -2.77 -14.69
CA ARG A 98 9.08 -1.72 -13.71
C ARG A 98 10.21 -2.10 -12.75
N TYR A 99 10.26 -3.35 -12.29
CA TYR A 99 11.31 -3.85 -11.40
C TYR A 99 12.69 -3.75 -12.06
N LEU A 100 12.83 -4.24 -13.31
CA LEU A 100 14.09 -4.21 -14.05
C LEU A 100 14.56 -2.76 -14.28
N GLN A 101 13.66 -1.87 -14.72
CA GLN A 101 13.98 -0.45 -14.90
C GLN A 101 14.46 0.22 -13.60
N ARG A 102 13.86 -0.12 -12.46
CA ARG A 102 14.29 0.43 -11.17
C ARG A 102 15.63 -0.13 -10.73
N LYS A 103 15.92 -1.40 -10.99
CA LYS A 103 17.22 -2.02 -10.70
C LYS A 103 18.35 -1.36 -11.47
N GLU A 104 18.18 -1.13 -12.77
CA GLU A 104 19.16 -0.46 -13.62
C GLU A 104 19.45 0.97 -13.12
N LYS A 105 18.40 1.72 -12.79
CA LYS A 105 18.55 3.08 -12.24
C LYS A 105 19.27 3.12 -10.90
N THR A 106 19.07 2.12 -10.03
CA THR A 106 19.80 2.03 -8.77
C THR A 106 21.26 1.64 -9.00
N ALA A 107 21.55 0.70 -9.91
CA ALA A 107 22.91 0.31 -10.26
C ALA A 107 23.74 1.48 -10.84
N CYS A 108 23.12 2.29 -11.70
CA CYS A 108 23.76 3.48 -12.25
C CYS A 108 24.05 4.56 -11.18
N LYS A 109 23.25 4.64 -10.12
CA LYS A 109 23.46 5.57 -9.00
C LYS A 109 24.53 5.11 -8.00
N SER A 110 24.84 3.81 -7.96
CA SER A 110 25.93 3.28 -7.13
C SER A 110 27.30 3.31 -7.82
N ALA A 111 27.33 3.56 -9.14
CA ALA A 111 28.54 3.61 -9.95
C ALA A 111 29.03 5.04 -10.25
N ALA A 112 28.33 6.06 -9.74
CA ALA A 112 28.66 7.48 -9.85
C ALA A 112 28.84 8.06 -8.45
#